data_AF-A0A917ITN5-F1
#
_entry.id   AF-A0A917ITN5-F1
#
_cell.length_a   1.000
_cell.length_b   1.000
_cell.length_c   1.000
_cell.angle_alpha   90.00
_cell.angle_beta   90.00
_cell.angle_gamma   90.00
#
_symmetry.space_group_name_H-M   'P 1'
#
loop_
_entity.id
_entity.type
_entity.pdbx_description
1 polymer ?
#
loop_
_entity_poly.entity_id
_entity_poly.type
_entity_poly.pdbx_seq_one_letter_code
_entity_poly.pdbx_strand_id
1 'polypeptide(L)'
;MLCIFYYNTQAQQIGLNPQNTFFYLDTAKVAYAYYMHPNDIDSISVTRGYDSTTKLDGKIRLFLKKPGKVHFIPLDSIATSKQLKPGTPILYIIDNDPIKSPERIRIDTSFIQHAWVIRATEIDNLKNMVPNLSILYIKTGKPDPNAPQRIIIRGQSATVSR
;
A
#
# COMPACT_ATOMS: atom_id res chain seq x y z
N MET A 1 14.34 -5.51 -7.09
CA MET A 1 13.24 -4.79 -6.41
C MET A 1 12.43 -5.84 -5.67
N LEU A 2 12.22 -5.67 -4.36
CA LEU A 2 11.72 -6.73 -3.45
C LEU A 2 10.21 -6.60 -3.20
N CYS A 3 9.49 -7.72 -3.09
CA CYS A 3 8.27 -7.82 -2.28
C CYS A 3 8.68 -8.25 -0.87
N ILE A 4 8.40 -7.45 0.14
CA ILE A 4 8.58 -7.90 1.53
C ILE A 4 7.22 -8.26 2.09
N PHE A 5 7.10 -9.50 2.58
CA PHE A 5 6.00 -9.93 3.42
C PHE A 5 6.51 -10.01 4.85
N TYR A 6 5.87 -9.29 5.76
CA TYR A 6 6.16 -9.39 7.18
C TYR A 6 5.20 -10.42 7.78
N TYR A 7 5.75 -11.56 8.22
CA TYR A 7 4.99 -12.63 8.87
C TYR A 7 5.75 -13.10 10.11
N ASN A 8 5.12 -13.09 11.28
CA ASN A 8 5.66 -13.63 12.54
C ASN A 8 7.18 -13.41 12.78
N THR A 9 7.60 -12.15 12.92
CA THR A 9 8.96 -11.64 13.21
C THR A 9 10.00 -11.96 12.15
N GLN A 10 9.61 -12.65 11.07
CA GLN A 10 10.48 -12.95 9.95
C GLN A 10 9.97 -12.24 8.71
N ALA A 11 10.77 -11.31 8.19
CA ALA A 11 10.54 -10.81 6.85
C ALA A 11 10.75 -11.98 5.88
N GLN A 12 9.67 -12.53 5.32
CA GLN A 12 9.81 -13.40 4.15
C GLN A 12 10.00 -12.49 2.95
N GLN A 13 11.26 -12.37 2.55
CA GLN A 13 11.65 -11.71 1.33
C GLN A 13 11.21 -12.56 0.15
N ILE A 14 10.22 -12.08 -0.58
CA ILE A 14 9.80 -12.68 -1.83
C ILE A 14 10.52 -11.87 -2.91
N GLY A 15 11.55 -12.47 -3.51
CA GLY A 15 12.43 -11.87 -4.52
C GLY A 15 11.73 -11.58 -5.86
N LEU A 16 10.51 -11.05 -5.82
CA LEU A 16 9.72 -10.61 -6.95
C LEU A 16 9.73 -9.09 -7.01
N ASN A 17 9.89 -8.54 -8.21
CA ASN A 17 9.64 -7.12 -8.44
C ASN A 17 8.14 -6.89 -8.35
N PRO A 18 7.63 -6.18 -7.33
CA PRO A 18 6.20 -6.11 -7.19
C PRO A 18 5.60 -5.26 -8.32
N GLN A 19 6.37 -4.39 -9.02
CA GLN A 19 5.84 -3.59 -10.16
C GLN A 19 5.62 -4.41 -11.40
N ASN A 20 6.24 -5.58 -11.44
CA ASN A 20 6.10 -6.55 -12.49
C ASN A 20 5.45 -7.84 -11.98
N THR A 21 4.64 -7.80 -10.92
CA THR A 21 3.98 -9.00 -10.37
C THR A 21 2.48 -8.81 -10.38
N PHE A 22 1.73 -9.84 -10.80
CA PHE A 22 0.28 -9.81 -10.61
C PHE A 22 -0.09 -10.08 -9.16
N PHE A 23 -0.92 -9.23 -8.59
CA PHE A 23 -1.52 -9.44 -7.29
C PHE A 23 -2.97 -9.90 -7.45
N TYR A 24 -3.30 -10.96 -6.73
CA TYR A 24 -4.66 -11.46 -6.59
C TYR A 24 -5.05 -11.45 -5.14
N LEU A 25 -6.30 -11.06 -4.89
CA LEU A 25 -7.00 -11.26 -3.64
C LEU A 25 -8.10 -12.27 -3.94
N ASP A 26 -8.01 -13.43 -3.30
CA ASP A 26 -8.75 -14.63 -3.67
C ASP A 26 -8.58 -14.95 -5.17
N THR A 27 -9.63 -14.78 -5.97
CA THR A 27 -9.62 -14.99 -7.42
C THR A 27 -9.53 -13.70 -8.24
N ALA A 28 -9.74 -12.54 -7.61
CA ALA A 28 -9.76 -11.26 -8.30
C ALA A 28 -8.35 -10.73 -8.51
N LYS A 29 -8.03 -10.34 -9.76
CA LYS A 29 -6.81 -9.57 -10.04
C LYS A 29 -7.01 -8.16 -9.53
N VAL A 30 -6.06 -7.68 -8.75
CA VAL A 30 -6.23 -6.46 -7.97
C VAL A 30 -4.93 -5.65 -7.90
N ALA A 31 -4.96 -4.53 -7.18
CA ALA A 31 -3.85 -3.61 -7.02
C ALA A 31 -2.67 -4.22 -6.23
N TYR A 32 -1.54 -3.50 -6.24
CA TYR A 32 -0.21 -3.98 -5.88
C TYR A 32 0.08 -4.09 -4.38
N ALA A 33 -0.49 -3.20 -3.57
CA ALA A 33 -0.28 -3.21 -2.13
C ALA A 33 -1.60 -3.10 -1.38
N TYR A 34 -1.70 -3.93 -0.35
CA TYR A 34 -2.79 -3.95 0.63
C TYR A 34 -2.27 -3.52 1.98
N TYR A 35 -2.99 -2.61 2.59
CA TYR A 35 -2.93 -2.38 4.04
C TYR A 35 -4.11 -3.12 4.65
N MET A 36 -3.83 -4.24 5.33
CA MET A 36 -4.83 -5.12 5.92
C MET A 36 -4.28 -5.88 7.13
N HIS A 37 -5.16 -6.46 7.95
CA HIS A 37 -4.75 -7.26 9.09
C HIS A 37 -4.36 -8.68 8.65
N PRO A 38 -3.21 -9.22 9.09
CA PRO A 38 -2.80 -10.58 8.68
C PRO A 38 -3.65 -11.71 9.25
N ASN A 39 -4.40 -11.45 10.32
CA ASN A 39 -5.39 -12.38 10.83
C ASN A 39 -6.51 -12.66 9.83
N ASP A 40 -6.73 -11.78 8.87
CA ASP A 40 -7.73 -11.97 7.83
C ASP A 40 -7.21 -12.79 6.64
N ILE A 41 -5.90 -13.07 6.58
CA ILE A 41 -5.28 -13.89 5.54
C ILE A 41 -5.24 -15.34 5.98
N ASP A 42 -5.81 -16.21 5.15
CA ASP A 42 -5.77 -17.65 5.30
C ASP A 42 -4.44 -18.21 4.80
N SER A 43 -4.08 -17.89 3.56
CA SER A 43 -2.86 -18.38 2.93
C SER A 43 -2.32 -17.42 1.86
N ILE A 44 -1.04 -17.58 1.54
CA ILE A 44 -0.34 -16.82 0.49
C ILE A 44 0.26 -17.82 -0.49
N SER A 45 -0.06 -17.68 -1.78
CA SER A 45 0.53 -18.45 -2.85
C SER A 45 1.40 -17.56 -3.72
N VAL A 46 2.66 -17.94 -3.92
CA VAL A 46 3.58 -17.24 -4.82
C VAL A 46 4.00 -18.14 -5.96
N THR A 47 3.67 -17.72 -7.18
CA THR A 47 4.15 -18.35 -8.40
C THR A 47 5.23 -17.47 -8.99
N ARG A 48 6.46 -17.98 -9.09
CA ARG A 48 7.59 -17.28 -9.71
C ARG A 48 7.73 -17.69 -11.18
N GLY A 49 8.11 -16.75 -12.04
CA GLY A 49 8.40 -17.03 -13.44
C GLY A 49 8.18 -15.80 -14.31
N TYR A 50 9.19 -15.45 -15.11
CA TYR A 50 9.09 -14.36 -16.07
C TYR A 50 8.24 -14.80 -17.27
N ASP A 51 7.13 -14.11 -17.50
CA ASP A 51 6.31 -14.24 -18.69
C ASP A 51 6.75 -13.16 -19.68
N SER A 52 7.37 -13.59 -20.79
CA SER A 52 7.89 -12.69 -21.83
C SER A 52 6.80 -11.95 -22.61
N THR A 53 5.57 -12.47 -22.60
CA THR A 53 4.43 -11.84 -23.27
C THR A 53 3.82 -10.74 -22.40
N THR A 54 3.69 -10.99 -21.10
CA THR A 54 3.16 -9.97 -20.17
C THR A 54 4.24 -9.06 -19.56
N LYS A 55 5.53 -9.42 -19.70
CA LYS A 55 6.69 -8.76 -19.09
C LYS A 55 6.62 -8.73 -17.55
N LEU A 56 6.12 -9.81 -16.95
CA LEU A 56 5.87 -9.90 -15.51
C LEU A 56 6.65 -11.06 -14.89
N ASP A 57 7.13 -10.85 -13.67
CA ASP A 57 8.03 -11.72 -12.90
C ASP A 57 7.28 -12.78 -12.04
N GLY A 58 5.96 -12.85 -12.14
CA GLY A 58 5.17 -13.88 -11.47
C GLY A 58 3.83 -13.39 -10.95
N LYS A 59 3.27 -14.15 -10.00
CA LYS A 59 1.95 -13.92 -9.41
C LYS A 59 2.01 -14.14 -7.90
N ILE A 60 1.36 -13.26 -7.15
CA ILE A 60 1.11 -13.40 -5.72
C ILE A 60 -0.41 -13.48 -5.55
N ARG A 61 -0.89 -14.52 -4.86
CA ARG A 61 -2.30 -14.63 -4.45
C ARG A 61 -2.39 -14.63 -2.94
N LEU A 62 -3.23 -13.75 -2.41
CA LEU A 62 -3.61 -13.70 -1.01
C LEU A 62 -5.01 -14.29 -0.89
N PHE A 63 -5.18 -15.33 -0.08
CA PHE A 63 -6.50 -15.91 0.20
C PHE A 63 -6.97 -15.42 1.56
N LEU A 64 -8.23 -14.97 1.62
CA LEU A 64 -8.83 -14.48 2.85
C LEU A 64 -9.52 -15.59 3.62
N LYS A 65 -9.45 -15.56 4.96
CA LYS A 65 -10.22 -16.48 5.81
C LYS A 65 -11.73 -16.27 5.65
N LYS A 66 -12.15 -15.04 5.36
CA LYS A 66 -13.54 -14.64 5.15
C LYS A 66 -13.63 -13.67 3.97
N PRO A 67 -13.85 -14.18 2.74
CA PRO A 67 -14.07 -13.34 1.57
C PRO A 67 -15.20 -12.34 1.83
N GLY A 68 -14.98 -11.06 1.51
CA GLY A 68 -15.97 -9.99 1.71
C GLY A 68 -15.95 -9.27 3.07
N LYS A 69 -15.16 -9.74 4.06
CA LYS A 69 -14.97 -9.01 5.33
C LYS A 69 -14.18 -7.71 5.15
N VAL A 70 -13.28 -7.69 4.18
CA VAL A 70 -12.36 -6.57 3.91
C VAL A 70 -12.97 -5.61 2.90
N HIS A 71 -12.85 -4.32 3.16
CA HIS A 71 -13.40 -3.26 2.32
C HIS A 71 -12.27 -2.37 1.80
N PHE A 72 -11.64 -2.83 0.72
CA PHE A 72 -10.52 -2.14 0.09
C PHE A 72 -10.97 -0.94 -0.75
N ILE A 73 -10.41 0.23 -0.46
CA ILE A 73 -10.63 1.45 -1.23
C ILE A 73 -9.30 2.01 -1.79
N PRO A 74 -9.33 2.71 -2.94
CA PRO A 74 -8.18 3.46 -3.44
C PRO A 74 -7.90 4.68 -2.54
N LEU A 75 -6.65 5.13 -2.54
CA LEU A 75 -6.26 6.32 -1.77
C LEU A 75 -7.00 7.58 -2.25
N ASP A 76 -7.30 7.68 -3.54
CA ASP A 76 -8.08 8.79 -4.09
C ASP A 76 -9.49 8.87 -3.49
N SER A 77 -10.13 7.73 -3.15
CA SER A 77 -11.43 7.76 -2.47
C SER A 77 -11.34 8.41 -1.07
N ILE A 78 -10.20 8.23 -0.39
CA ILE A 78 -9.95 8.90 0.89
C ILE A 78 -9.76 10.40 0.65
N ALA A 79 -8.99 10.79 -0.37
CA ALA A 79 -8.83 12.19 -0.74
C ALA A 79 -10.17 12.88 -1.05
N THR A 80 -11.04 12.22 -1.83
CA THR A 80 -12.40 12.72 -2.12
C THR A 80 -13.23 12.88 -0.85
N SER A 81 -13.15 11.93 0.09
CA SER A 81 -13.85 12.03 1.38
C SER A 81 -13.40 13.24 2.23
N LYS A 82 -12.21 13.79 1.95
CA LYS A 82 -11.65 14.99 2.57
C LYS A 82 -11.91 16.26 1.77
N GLN A 83 -12.85 16.22 0.83
CA GLN A 83 -13.28 17.35 0.01
C GLN A 83 -12.15 18.01 -0.80
N LEU A 84 -11.11 17.24 -1.14
CA LEU A 84 -10.08 17.69 -2.07
C LEU A 84 -10.69 17.77 -3.48
N LYS A 85 -10.46 18.91 -4.17
CA LYS A 85 -10.97 19.10 -5.53
C LYS A 85 -10.34 18.06 -6.47
N PRO A 86 -11.11 17.48 -7.41
CA PRO A 86 -10.55 16.63 -8.45
C PRO A 86 -9.40 17.33 -9.19
N GLY A 87 -8.33 16.60 -9.49
CA GLY A 87 -7.15 17.14 -10.18
C GLY A 87 -6.16 17.91 -9.29
N THR A 88 -6.44 18.07 -7.99
CA THR A 88 -5.47 18.63 -7.04
C THR A 88 -4.26 17.68 -6.96
N PRO A 89 -3.01 18.18 -7.11
CA PRO A 89 -1.82 17.37 -6.82
C PRO A 89 -1.80 16.96 -5.34
N ILE A 90 -1.69 15.66 -5.08
CA ILE A 90 -1.72 15.11 -3.71
C ILE A 90 -0.46 14.28 -3.45
N LEU A 91 0.25 14.62 -2.38
CA LEU A 91 1.26 13.76 -1.78
C LEU A 91 0.59 12.86 -0.74
N TYR A 92 0.64 11.54 -0.97
CA TYR A 92 0.09 10.56 -0.04
C TYR A 92 1.17 10.09 0.94
N ILE A 93 0.87 10.13 2.24
CA ILE A 93 1.76 9.67 3.30
C ILE A 93 0.99 8.70 4.20
N ILE A 94 1.51 7.47 4.36
CA ILE A 94 0.92 6.45 5.25
C ILE A 94 1.93 6.13 6.35
N ASP A 95 1.55 6.31 7.62
CA ASP A 95 2.44 6.08 8.77
C ASP A 95 3.83 6.74 8.64
N ASN A 96 3.86 8.00 8.19
CA ASN A 96 5.07 8.80 7.90
C ASN A 96 5.90 8.35 6.68
N ASP A 97 5.45 7.33 5.95
CA ASP A 97 6.11 6.90 4.72
C ASP A 97 5.42 7.50 3.47
N PRO A 98 6.15 8.22 2.61
CA PRO A 98 5.60 8.77 1.37
C PRO A 98 5.34 7.66 0.35
N ILE A 99 4.18 7.74 -0.29
CA ILE A 99 3.73 6.77 -1.28
C ILE A 99 4.04 7.29 -2.70
N LYS A 100 4.86 6.55 -3.44
CA LYS A 100 5.29 6.93 -4.80
C LYS A 100 4.31 6.57 -5.92
N SER A 101 3.48 5.54 -5.71
CA SER A 101 2.54 5.02 -6.72
C SER A 101 1.15 4.80 -6.11
N PRO A 102 0.47 5.89 -5.67
CA PRO A 102 -0.79 5.81 -4.93
C PRO A 102 -1.92 5.13 -5.70
N GLU A 103 -1.91 5.20 -7.03
CA GLU A 103 -2.89 4.58 -7.91
C GLU A 103 -2.93 3.05 -7.78
N ARG A 104 -1.81 2.45 -7.35
CA ARG A 104 -1.64 1.02 -7.15
C ARG A 104 -1.84 0.56 -5.71
N ILE A 105 -2.17 1.47 -4.80
CA ILE A 105 -2.39 1.16 -3.39
C ILE A 105 -3.88 1.01 -3.12
N ARG A 106 -4.24 0.00 -2.34
CA ARG A 106 -5.57 -0.15 -1.74
C ARG A 106 -5.41 -0.36 -0.24
N ILE A 107 -6.32 0.21 0.53
CA ILE A 107 -6.33 0.09 2.00
C ILE A 107 -7.70 -0.38 2.44
N ASP A 108 -7.73 -1.35 3.34
CA ASP A 108 -8.98 -1.72 4.00
C ASP A 108 -9.37 -0.56 4.92
N THR A 109 -10.60 -0.08 4.78
CA THR A 109 -11.14 1.02 5.60
C THR A 109 -11.04 0.73 7.10
N SER A 110 -11.17 -0.53 7.51
CA SER A 110 -11.02 -0.96 8.90
C SER A 110 -9.62 -0.69 9.47
N PHE A 111 -8.62 -0.55 8.61
CA PHE A 111 -7.22 -0.34 8.97
C PHE A 111 -6.87 1.15 9.14
N ILE A 112 -7.74 2.07 8.70
CA ILE A 112 -7.53 3.51 8.80
C ILE A 112 -7.99 3.98 10.18
N GLN A 113 -7.04 4.41 11.01
CA GLN A 113 -7.35 5.03 12.30
C GLN A 113 -7.75 6.48 12.14
N HIS A 114 -6.98 7.20 11.34
CA HIS A 114 -7.19 8.62 11.11
C HIS A 114 -6.65 9.02 9.73
N ALA A 115 -7.28 10.01 9.10
CA ALA A 115 -6.78 10.60 7.87
C ALA A 115 -7.07 12.10 7.87
N TRP A 116 -6.07 12.90 7.55
CA TRP A 116 -6.16 14.37 7.55
C TRP A 116 -5.34 14.97 6.41
N VAL A 117 -5.71 16.19 6.03
CA VAL A 117 -5.08 16.92 4.93
C VAL A 117 -4.34 18.11 5.52
N ILE A 118 -3.13 18.35 5.02
CA ILE A 118 -2.39 19.60 5.22
C ILE A 118 -2.20 20.22 3.84
N ARG A 119 -2.55 21.50 3.69
CA ARG A 119 -2.33 22.21 2.43
C ARG A 119 -0.92 22.78 2.43
N ALA A 120 -0.23 22.73 1.29
CA ALA A 120 1.12 23.32 1.19
C ALA A 120 1.14 24.82 1.51
N THR A 121 0.02 25.53 1.28
CA THR A 121 -0.17 26.93 1.70
C THR A 121 -0.07 27.16 3.20
N GLU A 122 -0.28 26.12 4.02
CA GLU A 122 -0.22 26.15 5.48
C GLU A 122 1.21 25.85 6.00
N ILE A 123 2.15 25.51 5.11
CA ILE A 123 3.52 25.16 5.44
C ILE A 123 4.45 26.25 4.92
N ASP A 124 5.17 26.93 5.81
CA ASP A 124 5.98 28.11 5.46
C ASP A 124 6.96 27.89 4.32
N ASN A 125 7.60 26.72 4.27
CA ASN A 125 8.58 26.39 3.25
C ASN A 125 7.94 25.98 1.91
N LEU A 126 6.68 25.54 1.91
CA LEU A 126 6.01 25.02 0.71
C LEU A 126 5.01 26.01 0.11
N LYS A 127 4.52 26.98 0.88
CA LYS A 127 3.49 27.93 0.45
C LYS A 127 3.87 28.73 -0.80
N ASN A 128 5.16 29.03 -0.99
CA ASN A 128 5.65 29.79 -2.14
C ASN A 128 6.24 28.90 -3.26
N MET A 129 6.52 27.63 -2.98
CA MET A 129 7.15 26.71 -3.94
C MET A 129 6.12 25.87 -4.69
N VAL A 130 5.15 25.31 -3.96
CA VAL A 130 4.13 24.41 -4.49
C VAL A 130 2.76 24.70 -3.84
N PRO A 131 2.22 25.93 -3.97
CA PRO A 131 1.00 26.36 -3.26
C PRO A 131 -0.21 25.45 -3.53
N ASN A 132 -0.27 24.80 -4.69
CA ASN A 132 -1.40 23.97 -5.09
C ASN A 132 -1.29 22.51 -4.62
N LEU A 133 -0.22 22.14 -3.91
CA LEU A 133 -0.04 20.78 -3.38
C LEU A 133 -0.87 20.58 -2.11
N SER A 134 -1.56 19.45 -2.02
CA SER A 134 -2.14 18.95 -0.77
C SER A 134 -1.38 17.72 -0.30
N ILE A 135 -1.24 17.55 1.01
CA ILE A 135 -0.62 16.38 1.62
C ILE A 135 -1.71 15.63 2.38
N LEU A 136 -2.02 14.40 1.95
CA LEU A 136 -2.94 13.52 2.64
C LEU A 136 -2.15 12.57 3.54
N TYR A 137 -2.28 12.78 4.85
CA TYR A 137 -1.75 11.88 5.86
C TYR A 137 -2.79 10.84 6.23
N ILE A 138 -2.36 9.58 6.27
CA ILE A 138 -3.16 8.43 6.70
C ILE A 138 -2.40 7.74 7.82
N LYS A 139 -3.03 7.70 8.99
CA LYS A 139 -2.57 6.93 10.14
C LYS A 139 -3.33 5.62 10.18
N THR A 140 -2.60 4.51 10.19
CA THR A 140 -3.22 3.19 10.37
C THR A 140 -3.34 2.86 11.86
N GLY A 141 -4.32 2.04 12.24
CA GLY A 141 -4.57 1.60 13.62
C GLY A 141 -3.31 1.15 14.34
N LYS A 142 -3.18 1.48 15.64
CA LYS A 142 -1.94 1.31 16.44
C LYS A 142 -1.22 0.00 16.11
N PRO A 143 0.13 0.03 16.01
CA PRO A 143 0.92 -1.17 16.21
C PRO A 143 0.58 -1.64 17.62
N ASP A 144 -0.22 -2.69 17.73
CA ASP A 144 -0.28 -3.43 18.97
C ASP A 144 1.01 -4.26 19.01
N PRO A 145 1.92 -3.99 19.96
CA PRO A 145 3.16 -4.76 20.09
C PRO A 145 2.90 -6.25 20.38
N ASN A 146 1.66 -6.61 20.76
CA ASN A 146 1.19 -7.96 21.03
C ASN A 146 0.20 -8.49 19.97
N ALA A 147 -0.24 -7.68 19.01
CA ALA A 147 -1.04 -8.20 17.90
C ALA A 147 -0.13 -8.97 16.96
N PRO A 148 -0.61 -10.07 16.34
CA PRO A 148 0.04 -10.63 15.18
C PRO A 148 0.05 -9.58 14.06
N GLN A 149 1.19 -8.86 14.05
CA GLN A 149 1.99 -8.25 12.99
C GLN A 149 1.31 -7.91 11.69
N ARG A 150 1.69 -6.76 11.10
CA ARG A 150 1.12 -6.17 9.88
C ARG A 150 1.73 -6.80 8.62
N ILE A 151 0.92 -7.06 7.59
CA ILE A 151 1.44 -7.33 6.25
C ILE A 151 1.54 -5.99 5.54
N ILE A 152 2.77 -5.60 5.23
CA ILE A 152 3.06 -4.41 4.45
C ILE A 152 3.81 -4.85 3.20
N ILE A 153 3.12 -4.87 2.06
CA ILE A 153 3.76 -5.16 0.77
C ILE A 153 4.43 -3.88 0.28
N ARG A 154 5.72 -3.71 0.61
CA ARG A 154 6.56 -2.59 0.15
C ARG A 154 7.45 -3.04 -1.00
N GLY A 155 7.46 -2.26 -2.09
CA GLY A 155 8.56 -2.25 -3.05
C GLY A 155 9.63 -1.28 -2.56
N GLN A 156 10.80 -1.77 -2.13
CA GLN A 156 11.98 -0.93 -1.92
C GLN A 156 13.02 -1.15 -3.04
N SER A 157 13.67 -0.05 -3.43
CA SER A 157 14.94 -0.09 -4.17
C SER A 157 16.00 -0.55 -3.18
N ALA A 158 16.56 -1.75 -3.39
CA ALA A 158 17.75 -2.15 -2.66
C ALA A 158 18.92 -1.31 -3.19
N THR A 159 19.55 -0.53 -2.30
CA THR A 159 20.92 -0.06 -2.56
C THR A 159 21.78 -1.30 -2.58
N VAL A 160 22.26 -1.68 -3.77
CA VAL A 160 23.26 -2.73 -3.91
C VAL A 160 24.57 -2.12 -3.43
N SER A 161 24.94 -2.38 -2.19
CA SER A 161 26.32 -2.20 -1.74
C SER A 161 27.18 -3.15 -2.58
N ARG A 162 28.04 -2.59 -3.42
CA ARG A 162 29.11 -3.34 -4.08
C ARG A 162 30.22 -3.67 -3.09
#